data_AF-A0A7J8V060-F1
#
_entry.id   AF-A0A7J8V060-F1
#
_cell.length_a   1.000
_cell.length_b   1.000
_cell.length_c   1.000
_cell.angle_alpha   90.00
_cell.angle_beta   90.00
_cell.angle_gamma   90.00
#
_symmetry.space_group_name_H-M   'P 1'
#
loop_
_entity.id
_entity.type
_entity.pdbx_description
1 polymer ?
#
loop_
_entity_poly.entity_id
_entity_poly.type
_entity_poly.pdbx_seq_one_letter_code
_entity_poly.pdbx_strand_id
1 'polypeptide(L)'
;MGSCWKNNGEPCDGDVLTDVTRYSEMIINPDVPAWCSPTALVNCPPYHITPNNTKILRNDTANFPYGAYHYYCAPGNAQHLKQPVSLCDPYSNPQAQEIVQLLPHPIWGEYGYPTEKGQGWIGDPRTWVLDTGGLASRLYFYQDPNTPPAERRWTSIDMGTEIFVSDKDEEAEWILSDLDVILL
;
A
#
# COMPACT_ATOMS: atom_id res chain seq x y z
N MET A 1 -5.15 -3.91 -3.80
CA MET A 1 -5.78 -5.00 -3.02
C MET A 1 -6.40 -4.40 -1.78
N GLY A 2 -7.66 -4.75 -1.49
CA GLY A 2 -8.40 -4.27 -0.34
C GLY A 2 -8.81 -5.42 0.59
N SER A 3 -8.89 -5.13 1.89
CA SER A 3 -9.30 -6.06 2.93
C SER A 3 -9.69 -5.32 4.21
N CYS A 4 -10.14 -6.06 5.23
CA CYS A 4 -10.45 -5.54 6.55
C CYS A 4 -10.00 -6.52 7.64
N TRP A 5 -9.36 -6.00 8.69
CA TRP A 5 -9.17 -6.68 9.97
C TRP A 5 -9.04 -5.67 11.12
N LYS A 6 -9.16 -6.07 12.37
CA LYS A 6 -9.00 -5.17 13.53
C LYS A 6 -7.53 -5.06 13.93
N ASN A 7 -7.15 -3.96 14.61
CA ASN A 7 -5.77 -3.78 15.09
C ASN A 7 -5.33 -4.85 16.10
N ASN A 8 -6.28 -5.53 16.75
CA ASN A 8 -6.03 -6.64 17.68
C ASN A 8 -5.94 -8.02 16.99
N GLY A 9 -5.98 -8.07 15.66
CA GLY A 9 -5.88 -9.30 14.87
C GLY A 9 -7.19 -10.06 14.63
N GLU A 10 -8.30 -9.62 15.24
CA GLU A 10 -9.62 -10.20 14.97
C GLU A 10 -10.12 -9.83 13.56
N PRO A 11 -10.96 -10.68 12.94
CA PRO A 11 -11.64 -10.32 11.71
C PRO A 11 -12.58 -9.14 11.92
N CYS A 12 -12.81 -8.35 10.86
CA CYS A 12 -13.82 -7.30 10.90
C CYS A 12 -15.22 -7.88 11.02
N ASP A 13 -16.09 -7.16 11.73
CA ASP A 13 -17.48 -7.55 12.01
C ASP A 13 -18.51 -6.45 11.69
N GLY A 14 -18.08 -5.35 11.06
CA GLY A 14 -18.89 -4.19 10.72
C GLY A 14 -18.86 -3.08 11.77
N ASP A 15 -18.04 -3.20 12.81
CA ASP A 15 -17.88 -2.16 13.84
C ASP A 15 -17.04 -0.99 13.32
N VAL A 16 -17.69 0.16 13.13
CA VAL A 16 -17.08 1.40 12.62
C VAL A 16 -15.95 1.96 13.48
N LEU A 17 -15.86 1.59 14.76
CA LEU A 17 -14.83 2.06 15.69
C LEU A 17 -13.59 1.17 15.67
N THR A 18 -13.78 -0.15 15.54
CA THR A 18 -12.69 -1.12 15.69
C THR A 18 -12.19 -1.72 14.38
N ASP A 19 -13.05 -1.76 13.36
CA ASP A 19 -12.68 -2.25 12.04
C ASP A 19 -11.69 -1.29 11.39
N VAL A 20 -10.76 -1.87 10.64
CA VAL A 20 -9.79 -1.11 9.86
C VAL A 20 -9.76 -1.66 8.44
N THR A 21 -10.16 -0.82 7.50
CA THR A 21 -10.07 -1.12 6.07
C THR A 21 -8.63 -0.89 5.61
N ARG A 22 -8.09 -1.79 4.80
CA ARG A 22 -6.68 -1.77 4.43
C ARG A 22 -6.47 -1.92 2.95
N TYR A 23 -5.56 -1.10 2.43
CA TYR A 23 -5.25 -1.04 1.02
C TYR A 23 -3.75 -1.16 0.76
N SER A 24 -3.42 -1.96 -0.26
CA SER A 24 -2.11 -1.96 -0.91
C SER A 24 -2.30 -1.56 -2.36
N GLU A 25 -1.62 -0.50 -2.77
CA GLU A 25 -1.81 0.15 -4.06
C GLU A 25 -0.48 0.31 -4.78
N MET A 26 -0.46 0.01 -6.08
CA MET A 26 0.68 0.31 -6.95
C MET A 26 0.29 1.47 -7.87
N ILE A 27 0.96 2.61 -7.70
CA ILE A 27 0.73 3.78 -8.54
C ILE A 27 1.67 3.72 -9.74
N ILE A 28 1.12 3.59 -10.93
CA ILE A 28 1.88 3.45 -12.18
C ILE A 28 2.12 4.77 -12.93
N ASN A 29 1.48 5.86 -12.51
CA ASN A 29 1.70 7.18 -13.12
C ASN A 29 3.16 7.63 -12.90
N PRO A 30 3.97 7.82 -13.96
CA PRO A 30 5.39 8.15 -13.84
C PRO A 30 5.65 9.50 -13.18
N ASP A 31 4.69 10.42 -13.23
CA ASP A 31 4.81 11.78 -12.70
C ASP A 31 4.62 11.83 -11.18
N VAL A 32 4.10 10.76 -10.57
CA VAL A 32 3.95 10.69 -9.12
C VAL A 32 5.34 10.54 -8.47
N PRO A 33 5.74 11.47 -7.58
CA PRO A 33 7.01 11.39 -6.87
C PRO A 33 6.89 10.47 -5.64
N ALA A 34 8.00 9.97 -5.14
CA ALA A 34 8.02 9.34 -3.81
C ALA A 34 7.91 10.42 -2.73
N TRP A 35 6.87 10.38 -1.89
CA TRP A 35 6.79 11.25 -0.71
C TRP A 35 7.52 10.65 0.49
N CYS A 36 7.62 9.32 0.54
CA CYS A 36 8.52 8.63 1.45
C CYS A 36 9.99 8.92 1.05
N SER A 37 10.75 9.48 1.99
CA SER A 37 12.15 9.84 1.77
C SER A 37 12.94 9.88 3.10
N PRO A 38 14.28 9.91 3.05
CA PRO A 38 15.11 10.06 4.25
C PRO A 38 14.79 11.29 5.10
N THR A 39 14.24 12.35 4.49
CA THR A 39 13.88 13.61 5.17
C THR A 39 12.38 13.73 5.46
N ALA A 40 11.56 12.80 4.98
CA ALA A 40 10.11 12.79 5.14
C ALA A 40 9.59 11.42 5.65
N LEU A 41 10.19 10.93 6.74
CA LEU A 41 9.88 9.61 7.33
C LEU A 41 8.42 9.42 7.75
N VAL A 42 7.68 10.52 7.95
CA VAL A 42 6.24 10.53 8.26
C VAL A 42 5.41 9.81 7.19
N ASN A 43 5.89 9.82 5.93
CA ASN A 43 5.26 9.19 4.77
C ASN A 43 5.71 7.74 4.54
N CYS A 44 6.62 7.22 5.37
CA CYS A 44 7.23 5.91 5.16
C CYS A 44 6.69 4.87 6.15
N PRO A 45 6.48 3.61 5.71
CA PRO A 45 6.18 2.54 6.65
C PRO A 45 7.37 2.36 7.62
N PRO A 46 7.14 1.90 8.87
CA PRO A 46 8.20 1.80 9.87
C PRO A 46 9.39 0.90 9.49
N TYR A 47 9.16 -0.06 8.60
CA TYR A 47 10.17 -0.96 8.07
C TYR A 47 9.73 -1.60 6.74
N HIS A 48 10.72 -2.11 6.02
CA HIS A 48 10.57 -2.96 4.84
C HIS A 48 11.04 -4.38 5.17
N ILE A 49 10.39 -5.40 4.62
CA ILE A 49 10.82 -6.80 4.71
C ILE A 49 11.28 -7.25 3.33
N THR A 50 12.55 -7.65 3.22
CA THR A 50 13.09 -8.20 1.98
C THR A 50 12.59 -9.63 1.74
N PRO A 51 12.82 -10.21 0.56
CA PRO A 51 12.40 -11.58 0.23
C PRO A 51 13.00 -12.64 1.15
N ASN A 52 14.22 -12.36 1.61
CA ASN A 52 14.96 -13.20 2.55
C ASN A 52 14.58 -12.95 4.01
N ASN A 53 13.43 -12.30 4.26
CA ASN A 53 12.92 -11.94 5.59
C ASN A 53 13.81 -10.96 6.38
N THR A 54 14.67 -10.20 5.71
CA THR A 54 15.47 -9.17 6.38
C THR A 54 14.61 -7.95 6.64
N LYS A 55 14.53 -7.53 7.90
CA LYS A 55 13.84 -6.30 8.30
C LYS A 55 14.77 -5.10 8.22
N ILE A 56 14.43 -4.14 7.37
CA ILE A 56 15.15 -2.87 7.20
C ILE A 56 14.29 -1.75 7.79
N LEU A 57 14.79 -1.07 8.83
CA LEU A 57 14.05 0.02 9.46
C LEU A 57 14.09 1.27 8.58
N ARG A 58 13.02 2.07 8.57
CA ARG A 58 12.99 3.35 7.81
C ARG A 58 14.03 4.40 8.23
N ASN A 59 14.74 4.18 9.33
CA ASN A 59 15.84 5.05 9.77
C ASN A 59 17.19 4.58 9.24
N ASP A 60 17.27 3.39 8.66
CA ASP A 60 18.45 2.91 7.93
C ASP A 60 18.46 3.54 6.54
N THR A 61 18.95 4.78 6.47
CA THR A 61 18.91 5.60 5.25
C THR A 61 19.76 5.03 4.11
N ALA A 62 20.68 4.11 4.42
CA ALA A 62 21.55 3.47 3.44
C ALA A 62 20.84 2.32 2.70
N ASN A 63 19.91 1.63 3.36
CA ASN A 63 19.32 0.39 2.84
C ASN A 63 17.80 0.43 2.66
N PHE A 64 17.09 1.34 3.32
CA PHE A 64 15.64 1.40 3.19
C PHE A 64 15.25 1.89 1.78
N PRO A 65 14.35 1.18 1.06
CA PRO A 65 14.05 1.51 -0.32
C PRO A 65 12.99 2.61 -0.42
N TYR A 66 13.35 3.84 -0.06
CA TYR A 66 12.41 4.97 -0.03
C TYR A 66 11.66 5.16 -1.36
N GLY A 67 12.36 5.05 -2.49
CA GLY A 67 11.77 5.23 -3.82
C GLY A 67 10.74 4.17 -4.22
N ALA A 68 10.62 3.09 -3.46
CA ALA A 68 9.63 2.04 -3.69
C ALA A 68 8.26 2.35 -3.08
N TYR A 69 8.20 3.35 -2.19
CA TYR A 69 7.01 3.75 -1.48
C TYR A 69 6.63 5.18 -1.88
N HIS A 70 5.39 5.39 -2.29
CA HIS A 70 4.85 6.73 -2.41
C HIS A 70 4.54 7.28 -1.02
N TYR A 71 3.62 6.61 -0.31
CA TYR A 71 3.04 7.07 0.94
C TYR A 71 2.55 5.89 1.79
N TYR A 72 2.70 6.03 3.10
CA TYR A 72 2.09 5.17 4.10
C TYR A 72 1.31 6.04 5.07
N CYS A 73 0.05 5.70 5.29
CA CYS A 73 -0.75 6.28 6.37
C CYS A 73 -1.28 5.17 7.28
N ALA A 74 -1.23 5.46 8.58
CA ALA A 74 -1.65 4.56 9.64
C ALA A 74 -3.14 4.71 9.97
N PRO A 75 -3.76 3.68 10.58
CA PRO A 75 -5.16 3.77 10.96
C PRO A 75 -5.36 4.71 12.14
N GLY A 76 -6.41 5.54 12.06
CA GLY A 76 -6.72 6.56 13.05
C GLY A 76 -7.09 6.01 14.44
N ASN A 77 -7.47 4.72 14.51
CA ASN A 77 -7.80 4.03 15.76
C ASN A 77 -6.61 3.20 16.33
N ALA A 78 -5.41 3.35 15.80
CA ALA A 78 -4.21 2.70 16.34
C ALA A 78 -3.75 3.30 17.67
N GLN A 79 -3.35 2.46 18.64
CA GLN A 79 -3.03 2.91 20.00
C GLN A 79 -1.53 3.12 20.24
N HIS A 80 -0.67 2.47 19.44
CA HIS A 80 0.78 2.36 19.68
C HIS A 80 1.62 2.68 18.44
N LEU A 81 1.25 3.71 17.71
CA LEU A 81 1.95 4.12 16.50
C LEU A 81 3.39 4.59 16.77
N LYS A 82 4.33 4.11 15.95
CA LYS A 82 5.71 4.59 15.95
C LYS A 82 5.80 5.92 15.21
N GLN A 83 5.94 7.00 15.96
CA GLN A 83 6.11 8.35 15.41
C GLN A 83 7.50 8.55 14.75
N PRO A 84 7.62 9.45 13.77
CA PRO A 84 6.54 10.18 13.09
C PRO A 84 5.75 9.27 12.14
N VAL A 85 4.44 9.47 12.02
CA VAL A 85 3.61 8.79 11.01
C VAL A 85 2.39 9.63 10.66
N SER A 86 1.98 9.59 9.40
CA SER A 86 0.72 10.19 8.97
C SER A 86 -0.47 9.29 9.29
N LEU A 87 -1.62 9.86 9.61
CA LEU A 87 -2.88 9.12 9.73
C LEU A 87 -3.63 9.16 8.41
N CYS A 88 -4.32 8.08 8.06
CA CYS A 88 -5.20 8.11 6.90
C CYS A 88 -6.39 9.02 7.17
N ASP A 89 -6.82 9.73 6.13
CA ASP A 89 -7.92 10.68 6.22
C ASP A 89 -9.26 9.94 6.49
N PRO A 90 -10.06 10.40 7.46
CA PRO A 90 -11.34 9.76 7.78
C PRO A 90 -12.48 10.14 6.82
N TYR A 91 -12.28 11.05 5.87
CA TYR A 91 -13.38 11.55 5.03
C TYR A 91 -13.96 10.45 4.12
N SER A 92 -13.11 9.63 3.52
CA SER A 92 -13.51 8.69 2.46
C SER A 92 -14.18 7.42 2.98
N ASN A 93 -14.05 7.09 4.27
CA ASN A 93 -14.57 5.84 4.83
C ASN A 93 -15.03 6.04 6.29
N PRO A 94 -16.22 5.57 6.69
CA PRO A 94 -16.67 5.64 8.08
C PRO A 94 -15.78 4.85 9.06
N GLN A 95 -15.08 3.81 8.59
CA GLN A 95 -14.11 3.04 9.38
C GLN A 95 -12.70 3.62 9.22
N ALA A 96 -11.83 3.36 10.21
CA ALA A 96 -10.43 3.71 10.08
C ALA A 96 -9.80 3.01 8.86
N GLN A 97 -8.84 3.68 8.22
CA GLN A 97 -8.16 3.19 7.03
C GLN A 97 -6.66 3.04 7.27
N GLU A 98 -6.02 2.06 6.64
CA GLU A 98 -4.56 1.98 6.55
C GLU A 98 -4.16 1.74 5.09
N ILE A 99 -3.31 2.59 4.54
CA ILE A 99 -2.96 2.56 3.11
C ILE A 99 -1.45 2.48 2.95
N VAL A 100 -1.01 1.56 2.10
CA VAL A 100 0.38 1.46 1.62
C VAL A 100 0.39 1.69 0.11
N GLN A 101 0.83 2.86 -0.30
CA GLN A 101 0.98 3.24 -1.71
C GLN A 101 2.43 3.02 -2.17
N LEU A 102 2.57 2.28 -3.26
CA LEU A 102 3.84 1.83 -3.83
C LEU A 102 4.10 2.51 -5.16
N LEU A 103 5.38 2.52 -5.54
CA LEU A 103 5.83 3.00 -6.85
C LEU A 103 6.65 1.91 -7.55
N PRO A 104 6.72 1.95 -8.90
CA PRO A 104 7.59 1.09 -9.67
C PRO A 104 9.02 1.13 -9.15
N HIS A 105 9.56 -0.03 -8.79
CA HIS A 105 10.89 -0.13 -8.18
C HIS A 105 11.47 -1.54 -8.34
N PRO A 106 12.80 -1.70 -8.52
CA PRO A 106 13.40 -3.01 -8.77
C PRO A 106 13.09 -4.09 -7.73
N ILE A 107 12.86 -3.69 -6.48
CA ILE A 107 12.56 -4.63 -5.38
C ILE A 107 11.20 -5.33 -5.54
N TRP A 108 10.31 -4.83 -6.40
CA TRP A 108 9.02 -5.47 -6.68
C TRP A 108 9.08 -6.44 -7.85
N GLY A 109 10.22 -6.50 -8.56
CA GLY A 109 10.35 -7.28 -9.80
C GLY A 109 10.18 -8.78 -9.62
N GLU A 110 10.51 -9.33 -8.44
CA GLU A 110 10.28 -10.76 -8.15
C GLU A 110 8.79 -11.13 -8.12
N TYR A 111 7.92 -10.16 -7.81
CA TYR A 111 6.47 -10.32 -7.79
C TYR A 111 5.85 -9.95 -9.15
N GLY A 112 6.69 -9.67 -10.16
CA GLY A 112 6.26 -9.31 -11.51
C GLY A 112 5.77 -7.87 -11.67
N TYR A 113 5.84 -7.04 -10.63
CA TYR A 113 5.39 -5.64 -10.68
C TYR A 113 6.37 -4.73 -11.47
N PRO A 114 5.89 -3.57 -11.96
CA PRO A 114 6.74 -2.55 -12.57
C PRO A 114 7.99 -2.22 -11.75
N THR A 115 9.16 -2.20 -12.40
CA THR A 115 10.45 -1.94 -11.76
C THR A 115 10.96 -0.52 -12.01
N GLU A 116 10.37 0.19 -12.97
CA GLU A 116 10.80 1.51 -13.41
C GLU A 116 9.59 2.40 -13.73
N LYS A 117 9.74 3.71 -13.56
CA LYS A 117 8.69 4.68 -13.88
C LYS A 117 8.28 4.55 -15.35
N GLY A 118 6.97 4.58 -15.60
CA GLY A 118 6.38 4.50 -16.93
C GLY A 118 6.06 3.07 -17.39
N GLN A 119 6.58 2.05 -16.72
CA GLN A 119 6.13 0.67 -16.95
C GLN A 119 4.68 0.48 -16.48
N GLY A 120 3.87 -0.19 -17.31
CA GLY A 120 2.44 -0.35 -17.09
C GLY A 120 1.61 0.92 -17.31
N TRP A 121 2.24 2.05 -17.68
CA TRP A 121 1.55 3.30 -18.01
C TRP A 121 1.10 3.33 -19.48
N ILE A 122 0.43 4.42 -19.86
CA ILE A 122 -0.02 4.67 -21.23
C ILE A 122 1.14 4.49 -22.22
N GLY A 123 0.94 3.61 -23.21
CA GLY A 123 1.94 3.29 -24.23
C GLY A 123 2.78 2.04 -23.94
N ASP A 124 2.60 1.38 -22.80
CA ASP A 124 3.19 0.06 -22.50
C ASP A 124 2.16 -1.06 -22.73
N PRO A 125 2.18 -1.76 -23.89
CA PRO A 125 1.18 -2.78 -24.23
C PRO A 125 1.44 -4.14 -23.56
N ARG A 126 2.41 -4.21 -22.64
CA ARG A 126 2.80 -5.47 -22.01
C ARG A 126 1.69 -5.99 -21.10
N THR A 127 1.39 -7.28 -21.21
CA THR A 127 0.60 -8.00 -20.20
C THR A 127 1.45 -8.26 -18.96
N TRP A 128 0.92 -7.90 -17.79
CA TRP A 128 1.59 -8.05 -16.51
C TRP A 128 1.08 -9.29 -15.78
N VAL A 129 2.00 -10.12 -15.28
CA VAL A 129 1.68 -11.24 -14.39
C VAL A 129 2.15 -10.85 -12.99
N LEU A 130 1.21 -10.68 -12.06
CA LEU A 130 1.47 -10.10 -10.76
C LEU A 130 1.22 -11.12 -9.65
N ASP A 131 2.25 -11.40 -8.85
CA ASP A 131 2.11 -12.12 -7.58
C ASP A 131 1.66 -11.14 -6.48
N THR A 132 0.38 -10.79 -6.54
CA THR A 132 -0.24 -9.79 -5.65
C THR A 132 -0.20 -10.25 -4.18
N GLY A 133 -0.42 -11.54 -3.91
CA GLY A 133 -0.36 -12.13 -2.57
C GLY A 133 1.06 -12.16 -2.00
N GLY A 134 2.03 -12.56 -2.83
CA GLY A 134 3.45 -12.54 -2.48
C GLY A 134 3.91 -11.15 -2.08
N LEU A 135 3.62 -10.13 -2.89
CA LEU A 135 3.97 -8.74 -2.57
C LEU A 135 3.29 -8.28 -1.28
N ALA A 136 1.97 -8.45 -1.17
CA ALA A 136 1.19 -7.97 -0.04
C ALA A 136 1.61 -8.63 1.30
N SER A 137 2.13 -9.86 1.26
CA SER A 137 2.68 -10.55 2.43
C SER A 137 3.90 -9.86 3.04
N ARG A 138 4.64 -9.07 2.25
CA ARG A 138 5.85 -8.35 2.69
C ARG A 138 5.59 -6.96 3.21
N LEU A 139 4.42 -6.40 2.91
CA LEU A 139 4.08 -5.05 3.28
C LEU A 139 3.78 -4.94 4.78
N TYR A 140 4.14 -3.78 5.31
CA TYR A 140 3.81 -3.40 6.66
C TYR A 140 2.33 -3.00 6.76
N PHE A 141 1.64 -3.62 7.71
CA PHE A 141 0.34 -3.18 8.20
C PHE A 141 0.40 -3.19 9.73
N TYR A 142 -0.18 -2.17 10.33
CA TYR A 142 -0.17 -1.94 11.76
C TYR A 142 -0.96 -3.01 12.49
N GLN A 143 -0.43 -3.39 13.64
CA GLN A 143 -1.08 -4.27 14.60
C GLN A 143 -0.68 -3.82 16.01
N ASP A 144 -1.65 -3.83 16.94
CA ASP A 144 -1.41 -3.49 18.33
C ASP A 144 -0.41 -4.49 18.95
N PRO A 145 0.60 -4.03 19.71
CA PRO A 145 1.52 -4.90 20.41
C PRO A 145 0.81 -5.88 21.35
N ASN A 146 1.37 -7.08 21.51
CA ASN A 146 0.84 -8.13 22.39
C ASN A 146 -0.55 -8.67 21.99
N THR A 147 -0.97 -8.48 20.74
CA THR A 147 -2.19 -9.09 20.18
C THR A 147 -1.87 -10.27 19.28
N PRO A 148 -2.78 -11.25 19.10
CA PRO A 148 -2.59 -12.36 18.16
C PRO A 148 -2.39 -11.85 16.73
N PRO A 149 -1.48 -12.44 15.92
CA PRO A 149 -1.29 -12.04 14.53
C PRO A 149 -2.60 -12.08 13.73
N ALA A 150 -2.88 -11.00 12.98
CA ALA A 150 -4.04 -10.99 12.08
C ALA A 150 -3.89 -12.03 10.96
N GLU A 151 -4.96 -12.77 10.67
CA GLU A 151 -5.04 -13.55 9.43
C GLU A 151 -5.40 -12.60 8.28
N ARG A 152 -4.43 -12.29 7.42
CA ARG A 152 -4.62 -11.35 6.30
C ARG A 152 -5.35 -12.03 5.14
N ARG A 153 -6.67 -11.84 5.06
CA ARG A 153 -7.50 -12.33 3.94
C ARG A 153 -7.83 -11.20 2.99
N TRP A 154 -7.17 -11.15 1.84
CA TRP A 154 -7.49 -10.15 0.82
C TRP A 154 -8.80 -10.48 0.13
N THR A 155 -9.76 -9.55 0.19
CA THR A 155 -11.13 -9.77 -0.30
C THR A 155 -11.43 -9.06 -1.61
N SER A 156 -10.62 -8.07 -2.00
CA SER A 156 -10.76 -7.36 -3.27
C SER A 156 -9.44 -7.15 -4.00
N ILE A 157 -9.54 -7.13 -5.32
CA ILE A 157 -8.53 -6.61 -6.24
C ILE A 157 -9.20 -5.43 -6.94
N ASP A 158 -8.66 -4.25 -6.71
CA ASP A 158 -9.22 -2.99 -7.18
C ASP A 158 -8.27 -2.40 -8.22
N MET A 159 -8.83 -1.90 -9.32
CA MET A 159 -8.10 -1.26 -10.41
C MET A 159 -8.90 -0.04 -10.86
N GLY A 160 -8.21 1.09 -11.04
CA GLY A 160 -8.84 2.32 -11.46
C GLY A 160 -7.90 3.52 -11.33
N THR A 161 -8.46 4.69 -11.58
CA THR A 161 -7.76 5.97 -11.47
C THR A 161 -8.17 6.67 -10.17
N GLU A 162 -7.22 6.87 -9.26
CA GLU A 162 -7.42 7.74 -8.11
C GLU A 162 -7.29 9.20 -8.56
N ILE A 163 -8.28 10.03 -8.22
CA ILE A 163 -8.29 11.46 -8.51
C ILE A 163 -8.20 12.20 -7.18
N PHE A 164 -7.10 12.91 -6.98
CA PHE A 164 -6.89 13.72 -5.77
C PHE A 164 -7.75 14.99 -5.82
N VAL A 165 -8.14 15.47 -4.64
CA VAL A 165 -8.86 16.74 -4.51
C VAL A 165 -8.03 17.87 -5.10
N SER A 166 -8.57 18.55 -6.11
CA SER A 166 -7.99 19.75 -6.71
C SER A 166 -9.00 20.88 -6.75
N ASP A 167 -8.52 22.10 -7.00
CA ASP A 167 -9.34 23.30 -7.20
C ASP A 167 -9.81 23.47 -8.65
N LYS A 168 -9.67 22.42 -9.47
CA LYS A 168 -9.96 22.41 -10.91
C LYS A 168 -10.74 21.15 -11.29
N ASP A 169 -11.28 21.17 -12.49
CA ASP A 169 -11.87 19.98 -13.08
C ASP A 169 -10.77 18.99 -13.47
N GLU A 170 -10.87 17.77 -12.96
CA GLU A 170 -9.98 16.64 -13.29
C GLU A 170 -10.75 15.63 -14.13
N GLU A 171 -10.19 15.22 -15.27
CA GLU A 171 -10.75 14.18 -16.13
C GLU A 171 -9.74 13.06 -16.31
N ALA A 172 -10.20 11.81 -16.19
CA ALA A 172 -9.37 10.63 -16.42
C ALA A 172 -10.09 9.67 -17.37
N GLU A 173 -9.39 9.24 -18.42
CA GLU A 173 -9.82 8.19 -19.34
C GLU A 173 -8.84 7.03 -19.26
N TRP A 174 -9.35 5.81 -19.10
CA TRP A 174 -8.55 4.61 -19.03
C TRP A 174 -9.30 3.41 -19.60
N ILE A 175 -8.53 2.42 -20.06
CA ILE A 175 -9.03 1.14 -20.54
C ILE A 175 -8.26 0.04 -19.82
N LEU A 176 -8.99 -0.99 -19.40
CA LEU A 176 -8.44 -2.26 -18.96
C LEU A 176 -9.02 -3.36 -19.83
N SER A 177 -8.15 -4.17 -20.41
CA SER A 177 -8.51 -5.37 -21.17
C SER A 177 -7.74 -6.57 -20.65
N ASP A 178 -8.22 -7.77 -21.00
CA ASP A 178 -7.52 -9.04 -20.76
C ASP A 178 -7.10 -9.26 -19.29
N LEU A 179 -8.00 -8.93 -18.36
CA LEU A 179 -7.80 -9.15 -16.93
C LEU A 179 -8.25 -10.56 -16.54
N ASP A 180 -7.30 -11.36 -16.08
CA ASP A 180 -7.53 -12.65 -15.43
C ASP A 180 -7.11 -12.60 -13.96
N VAL A 181 -7.95 -13.14 -13.06
CA VAL A 181 -7.62 -13.36 -11.65
C VAL A 181 -7.52 -14.86 -11.40
N ILE A 182 -6.31 -15.34 -11.15
CA ILE A 182 -6.02 -16.76 -10.91
C ILE A 182 -5.75 -16.96 -9.43
N LEU A 183 -6.58 -17.79 -8.78
CA LEU A 183 -6.36 -18.23 -7.40
C LEU A 183 -5.56 -19.53 -7.44
N LEU A 184 -4.39 -19.54 -6.78
CA LEU A 184 -3.45 -20.66 -6.73
C LEU A 184 -3.45 -21.33 -5.35
#